data_AF-A0A7S1A8Z2-F1
#
_entry.id   AF-A0A7S1A8Z2-F1
#
_cell.length_a   1.000
_cell.length_b   1.000
_cell.length_c   1.000
_cell.angle_alpha   90.00
_cell.angle_beta   90.00
_cell.angle_gamma   90.00
#
_symmetry.space_group_name_H-M   'P 1'
#
loop_
_entity.id
_entity.type
_entity.pdbx_description
1 polymer ?
#
loop_
_entity_poly.entity_id
_entity_poly.type
_entity_poly.pdbx_seq_one_letter_code
_entity_poly.pdbx_strand_id
1 'polypeptide(L)'
;FGSSHLRQASLGGNFLYLTIMLHRLATLRLGHRLASRNFTANSVAPAEKYKLPVQVNHAISGASVLGAVGTVLAAQQAGKGKFLGVDRGSWMFWHKSFGLLTGGLLVFRVGARLLSKAPAHLPGPAWIQRAGTATHLVLYAFTAVMAASGIRMGVTGGKGLPFFWTTFDSPPNAGDPAQAKQAFKVHKFVGYYGKFLIPAHMGGAGFHFFKGQTIFARIVPGL
;
A
#
# COMPACT_ATOMS: atom_id res chain seq x y z
N PHE A 1 21.44 86.48 26.34
CA PHE A 1 20.02 86.09 26.18
C PHE A 1 19.78 85.80 24.71
N GLY A 2 19.37 84.56 24.40
CA GLY A 2 18.78 84.20 23.11
C GLY A 2 19.73 83.69 22.02
N SER A 3 19.44 82.44 21.61
CA SER A 3 19.61 81.84 20.28
C SER A 3 20.82 80.95 19.97
N SER A 4 20.44 79.72 19.54
CA SER A 4 20.98 78.88 18.45
C SER A 4 22.43 78.42 18.48
N HIS A 5 22.64 77.09 18.41
CA HIS A 5 23.39 76.41 17.33
C HIS A 5 23.40 74.86 17.46
N LEU A 6 22.70 74.22 16.52
CA LEU A 6 23.05 73.04 15.68
C LEU A 6 24.04 71.95 16.17
N ARG A 7 23.56 70.69 16.13
CA ARG A 7 24.28 69.43 15.79
C ARG A 7 23.25 68.29 15.77
N GLN A 8 23.19 67.28 14.90
CA GLN A 8 23.85 66.91 13.64
C GLN A 8 22.92 65.85 13.01
N ALA A 9 22.69 65.89 11.69
CA ALA A 9 21.85 64.92 10.98
C ALA A 9 22.65 63.64 10.65
N SER A 10 22.03 62.48 10.89
CA SER A 10 22.46 61.17 10.38
C SER A 10 21.49 60.73 9.28
N LEU A 11 21.84 61.02 8.03
CA LEU A 11 21.23 60.46 6.82
C LEU A 11 22.00 59.18 6.44
N GLY A 12 21.40 58.00 6.56
CA GLY A 12 22.10 56.78 6.15
C GLY A 12 21.37 55.43 6.23
N GLY A 13 20.06 55.37 6.49
CA GLY A 13 19.39 54.08 6.75
C GLY A 13 18.40 53.57 5.69
N ASN A 14 17.72 54.45 4.95
CA ASN A 14 16.44 54.08 4.36
C ASN A 14 16.43 53.79 2.85
N PHE A 15 17.54 53.98 2.13
CA PHE A 15 17.53 53.76 0.67
C PHE A 15 17.81 52.30 0.28
N LEU A 16 18.62 51.57 1.05
CA LEU A 16 18.99 50.19 0.73
C LEU A 16 17.83 49.19 0.96
N TYR A 17 16.99 49.44 1.96
CA TYR A 17 15.86 48.57 2.30
C TYR A 17 14.74 48.62 1.25
N LEU A 18 14.49 49.78 0.64
CA LEU A 18 13.41 49.94 -0.33
C LEU A 18 13.74 49.25 -1.67
N THR A 19 15.01 49.25 -2.08
CA THR A 19 15.47 48.59 -3.32
C THR A 19 15.44 47.06 -3.21
N ILE A 20 15.82 46.49 -2.05
CA ILE A 20 15.79 45.04 -1.81
C ILE A 20 14.35 44.52 -1.74
N MET A 21 13.43 45.29 -1.14
CA MET A 21 12.03 44.87 -1.00
C MET A 21 11.26 44.89 -2.33
N LEU A 22 11.54 45.86 -3.21
CA LEU A 22 10.92 45.94 -4.53
C LEU A 22 11.42 44.85 -5.50
N HIS A 23 12.67 44.39 -5.36
CA HIS A 23 13.18 43.27 -6.17
C HIS A 23 12.51 41.94 -5.80
N ARG A 24 12.23 41.68 -4.51
CA ARG A 24 11.54 40.45 -4.07
C ARG A 24 10.07 40.37 -4.48
N LEU A 25 9.37 41.51 -4.58
CA LEU A 25 7.96 41.54 -5.00
C LEU A 25 7.77 41.36 -6.52
N ALA A 26 8.74 41.80 -7.34
CA ALA A 26 8.72 41.59 -8.79
C ALA A 26 8.97 40.11 -9.16
N THR A 27 9.87 39.41 -8.47
CA THR A 27 10.15 37.98 -8.70
C THR A 27 9.02 37.06 -8.25
N LEU A 28 8.25 37.44 -7.21
CA LEU A 28 7.12 36.64 -6.72
C LEU A 28 5.88 36.69 -7.65
N ARG A 29 5.68 37.79 -8.39
CA ARG A 29 4.56 37.91 -9.35
C ARG A 29 4.88 37.34 -10.74
N LEU A 30 6.15 37.22 -11.10
CA LEU A 30 6.57 36.59 -12.37
C LEU A 30 6.66 35.05 -12.27
N GLY A 31 7.00 34.51 -11.10
CA GLY A 31 6.98 33.06 -10.85
C GLY A 31 5.57 32.45 -10.92
N HIS A 32 4.54 33.19 -10.52
CA HIS A 32 3.16 32.72 -10.54
C HIS A 32 2.49 32.74 -11.92
N ARG A 33 3.02 33.49 -12.91
CA ARG A 33 2.50 33.53 -14.29
C ARG A 33 3.21 32.56 -15.24
N LEU A 34 4.35 32.01 -14.85
CA LEU A 34 5.04 30.95 -15.59
C LEU A 34 4.73 29.54 -15.05
N ALA A 35 4.19 29.44 -13.83
CA ALA A 35 3.59 28.22 -13.29
C ALA A 35 2.18 27.93 -13.86
N SER A 36 1.63 28.83 -14.67
CA SER A 36 0.42 28.62 -15.48
C SER A 36 0.75 28.44 -16.96
N ARG A 37 1.91 27.84 -17.29
CA ARG A 37 2.05 27.17 -18.59
C ARG A 37 1.01 26.08 -18.58
N ASN A 38 -0.11 26.39 -19.21
CA ASN A 38 -1.12 25.47 -19.67
C ASN A 38 -0.39 24.31 -20.36
N PHE A 39 -0.05 23.29 -19.58
CA PHE A 39 -0.30 21.94 -20.02
C PHE A 39 -1.80 21.96 -20.31
N THR A 40 -2.13 22.19 -21.57
CA THR A 40 -3.24 21.50 -22.20
C THR A 40 -2.91 20.01 -22.06
N ALA A 41 -3.05 19.51 -20.84
CA ALA A 41 -3.46 18.16 -20.62
C ALA A 41 -4.68 18.06 -21.52
N ASN A 42 -4.55 17.34 -22.63
CA ASN A 42 -5.67 16.64 -23.19
C ASN A 42 -6.43 16.14 -21.97
N SER A 43 -7.60 16.72 -21.73
CA SER A 43 -8.42 16.45 -20.56
C SER A 43 -8.93 15.03 -20.72
N VAL A 44 -8.03 14.06 -20.48
CA VAL A 44 -8.38 12.68 -20.27
C VAL A 44 -9.33 12.76 -19.09
N ALA A 45 -10.61 12.53 -19.36
CA ALA A 45 -11.65 12.57 -18.36
C ALA A 45 -11.14 11.86 -17.09
N PRO A 46 -11.35 12.44 -15.89
CA PRO A 46 -10.84 11.87 -14.66
C PRO A 46 -11.26 10.39 -14.61
N ALA A 47 -10.28 9.50 -14.50
CA ALA A 47 -10.54 8.08 -14.64
C ALA A 47 -11.54 7.65 -13.57
N GLU A 48 -12.61 6.97 -14.01
CA GLU A 48 -13.68 6.51 -13.14
C GLU A 48 -13.09 5.70 -11.96
N LYS A 49 -13.44 6.11 -10.75
CA LYS A 49 -12.90 5.56 -9.50
C LYS A 49 -13.69 4.34 -9.06
N TYR A 50 -13.01 3.40 -8.40
CA TYR A 50 -13.72 2.34 -7.68
C TYR A 50 -14.52 2.93 -6.52
N LYS A 51 -15.62 2.29 -6.13
CA LYS A 51 -16.38 2.68 -4.95
C LYS A 51 -15.49 2.63 -3.71
N LEU A 52 -15.70 3.55 -2.76
CA LEU A 52 -14.88 3.66 -1.54
C LEU A 52 -14.71 2.33 -0.77
N PRO A 53 -15.74 1.47 -0.59
CA PRO A 53 -15.54 0.19 0.08
C PRO A 53 -14.51 -0.73 -0.60
N VAL A 54 -14.43 -0.69 -1.95
CA VAL A 54 -13.45 -1.48 -2.73
C VAL A 54 -12.04 -0.91 -2.57
N GLN A 55 -11.92 0.43 -2.53
CA GLN A 55 -10.65 1.13 -2.32
C GLN A 55 -10.10 0.85 -0.92
N VAL A 56 -10.93 1.00 0.11
CA VAL A 56 -10.57 0.74 1.50
C VAL A 56 -10.21 -0.74 1.69
N ASN A 57 -11.04 -1.66 1.19
CA ASN A 57 -10.73 -3.08 1.24
C ASN A 57 -9.41 -3.42 0.52
N HIS A 58 -9.13 -2.80 -0.63
CA HIS A 58 -7.85 -2.98 -1.32
C HIS A 58 -6.67 -2.52 -0.46
N ALA A 59 -6.75 -1.32 0.11
CA ALA A 59 -5.69 -0.73 0.91
C ALA A 59 -5.39 -1.57 2.16
N ILE A 60 -6.42 -1.97 2.90
CA ILE A 60 -6.26 -2.79 4.11
C ILE A 60 -5.76 -4.20 3.74
N SER A 61 -6.24 -4.79 2.63
CA SER A 61 -5.74 -6.08 2.15
C SER A 61 -4.25 -6.00 1.81
N GLY A 62 -3.82 -4.94 1.11
CA GLY A 62 -2.41 -4.71 0.79
C GLY A 62 -1.55 -4.57 2.04
N ALA A 63 -1.98 -3.76 3.01
CA ALA A 63 -1.28 -3.59 4.29
C ALA A 63 -1.17 -4.93 5.06
N SER A 64 -2.26 -5.71 5.09
CA SER A 64 -2.31 -7.02 5.74
C SER A 64 -1.37 -8.03 5.06
N VAL A 65 -1.33 -8.08 3.73
CA VAL A 65 -0.39 -8.93 2.97
C VAL A 65 1.05 -8.55 3.29
N LEU A 66 1.38 -7.26 3.29
CA LEU A 66 2.71 -6.78 3.63
C LEU A 66 3.08 -7.11 5.09
N GLY A 67 2.14 -7.01 6.02
CA GLY A 67 2.31 -7.46 7.41
C GLY A 67 2.62 -8.95 7.51
N ALA A 68 1.87 -9.80 6.80
CA ALA A 68 2.12 -11.24 6.76
C ALA A 68 3.49 -11.58 6.15
N VAL A 69 3.86 -10.95 5.04
CA VAL A 69 5.16 -11.19 4.38
C VAL A 69 6.31 -10.67 5.24
N GLY A 70 6.21 -9.46 5.79
CA GLY A 70 7.25 -8.87 6.63
C GLY A 70 7.52 -9.70 7.89
N THR A 71 6.48 -10.17 8.56
CA THR A 71 6.60 -10.96 9.78
C THR A 71 7.14 -12.37 9.54
N VAL A 72 6.85 -13.02 8.40
CA VAL A 72 7.50 -14.31 8.09
C VAL A 72 8.97 -14.14 7.73
N LEU A 73 9.34 -13.06 7.05
CA LEU A 73 10.75 -12.75 6.79
C LEU A 73 11.50 -12.43 8.09
N ALA A 74 10.89 -11.69 9.00
CA ALA A 74 11.40 -11.46 10.35
C ALA A 74 11.58 -12.76 11.14
N ALA A 75 10.61 -13.69 11.06
CA ALA A 75 10.71 -15.03 11.66
C ALA A 75 11.85 -15.88 11.07
N GLN A 76 12.09 -15.74 9.76
CA GLN A 76 13.21 -16.40 9.08
C GLN A 76 14.54 -15.82 9.55
N GLN A 77 14.64 -14.50 9.68
CA GLN A 77 15.83 -13.80 10.16
C GLN A 77 16.14 -14.12 11.64
N ALA A 78 15.11 -14.22 12.49
CA ALA A 78 15.30 -14.59 13.90
C ALA A 78 15.95 -15.97 14.06
N GLY A 79 15.66 -16.92 13.15
CA GLY A 79 16.24 -18.26 13.21
C GLY A 79 15.94 -18.95 14.55
N LYS A 80 17.01 -19.33 15.26
CA LYS A 80 16.94 -19.85 16.65
C LYS A 80 17.11 -18.76 17.72
N GLY A 81 17.47 -17.53 17.32
CA GLY A 81 17.67 -16.39 18.20
C GLY A 81 16.49 -15.43 18.16
N LYS A 82 16.80 -14.13 18.15
CA LYS A 82 15.82 -13.03 18.09
C LYS A 82 16.14 -12.12 16.92
N PHE A 83 15.12 -11.51 16.33
CA PHE A 83 15.25 -10.41 15.38
C PHE A 83 14.46 -9.22 15.91
N LEU A 84 15.10 -8.05 16.01
CA LEU A 84 14.53 -6.86 16.66
C LEU A 84 14.03 -7.15 18.10
N GLY A 85 14.72 -8.01 18.84
CA GLY A 85 14.34 -8.40 20.21
C GLY A 85 13.16 -9.38 20.30
N VAL A 86 12.56 -9.76 19.17
CA VAL A 86 11.39 -10.65 19.10
C VAL A 86 11.81 -12.03 18.59
N ASP A 87 11.31 -13.09 19.22
CA ASP A 87 11.62 -14.48 18.86
C ASP A 87 10.83 -14.95 17.63
N ARG A 88 11.26 -16.07 17.05
CA ARG A 88 10.62 -16.67 15.87
C ARG A 88 9.14 -17.01 16.09
N GLY A 89 8.77 -17.51 17.27
CA GLY A 89 7.40 -17.91 17.59
C GLY A 89 6.46 -16.71 17.58
N SER A 90 6.87 -15.61 18.22
CA SER A 90 6.15 -14.34 18.22
C SER A 90 6.00 -13.77 16.80
N TRP A 91 7.05 -13.76 15.98
CA TRP A 91 6.92 -13.34 14.58
C TRP A 91 5.94 -14.22 13.79
N MET A 92 5.94 -15.53 14.03
CA MET A 92 4.99 -16.45 13.40
C MET A 92 3.55 -16.27 13.89
N PHE A 93 3.34 -15.80 15.12
CA PHE A 93 2.02 -15.43 15.64
C PHE A 93 1.44 -14.27 14.81
N TRP A 94 2.22 -13.21 14.60
CA TRP A 94 1.80 -12.06 13.78
C TRP A 94 1.61 -12.43 12.32
N HIS A 95 2.49 -13.26 11.75
CA HIS A 95 2.32 -13.76 10.38
C HIS A 95 0.98 -14.46 10.17
N LYS A 96 0.61 -15.37 11.08
CA LYS A 96 -0.67 -16.07 11.02
C LYS A 96 -1.85 -15.11 11.19
N SER A 97 -1.74 -14.15 12.09
CA SER A 97 -2.78 -13.14 12.34
C SER A 97 -3.09 -12.31 11.09
N PHE A 98 -2.05 -11.74 10.47
CA PHE A 98 -2.17 -11.02 9.20
C PHE A 98 -2.61 -11.94 8.04
N GLY A 99 -2.17 -13.20 8.03
CA GLY A 99 -2.61 -14.19 7.05
C GLY A 99 -4.12 -14.46 7.12
N LEU A 100 -4.67 -14.63 8.34
CA LEU A 100 -6.10 -14.82 8.57
C LEU A 100 -6.90 -13.56 8.21
N LEU A 101 -6.41 -12.38 8.61
CA LEU A 101 -7.04 -11.10 8.23
C LEU A 101 -7.12 -10.96 6.71
N THR A 102 -6.03 -11.28 6.00
CA THR A 102 -5.99 -11.27 4.53
C THR A 102 -7.01 -12.23 3.93
N GLY A 103 -7.12 -13.45 4.47
CA GLY A 103 -8.11 -14.44 4.06
C GLY A 103 -9.55 -13.95 4.24
N GLY A 104 -9.86 -13.33 5.39
CA GLY A 104 -11.17 -12.72 5.63
C GLY A 104 -11.45 -11.56 4.67
N LEU A 105 -10.48 -10.67 4.47
CA LEU A 105 -10.59 -9.54 3.54
C LEU A 105 -10.79 -9.97 2.09
N LEU A 106 -10.26 -11.12 1.68
CA LEU A 106 -10.51 -11.71 0.37
C LEU A 106 -12.00 -12.02 0.16
N VAL A 107 -12.69 -12.57 1.18
CA VAL A 107 -14.13 -12.86 1.10
C VAL A 107 -14.91 -11.57 0.85
N PHE A 108 -14.64 -10.54 1.64
CA PHE A 108 -15.23 -9.21 1.44
C PHE A 108 -14.87 -8.63 0.07
N ARG A 109 -13.64 -8.86 -0.41
CA ARG A 109 -13.18 -8.37 -1.70
C ARG A 109 -13.93 -9.00 -2.87
N VAL A 110 -14.14 -10.31 -2.83
CA VAL A 110 -14.92 -11.04 -3.84
C VAL A 110 -16.37 -10.57 -3.80
N GLY A 111 -16.99 -10.49 -2.62
CA GLY A 111 -18.35 -9.97 -2.46
C GLY A 111 -18.50 -8.55 -3.01
N ALA A 112 -17.61 -7.63 -2.63
CA ALA A 112 -17.63 -6.26 -3.13
C ALA A 112 -17.42 -6.19 -4.65
N ARG A 113 -16.59 -7.05 -5.22
CA ARG A 113 -16.35 -7.10 -6.68
C ARG A 113 -17.58 -7.59 -7.44
N LEU A 114 -18.33 -8.53 -6.89
CA LEU A 114 -19.57 -9.05 -7.48
C LEU A 114 -20.72 -8.03 -7.37
N LEU A 115 -20.76 -7.25 -6.28
CA LEU A 115 -21.80 -6.27 -6.00
C LEU A 115 -21.50 -4.86 -6.56
N SER A 116 -20.34 -4.65 -7.19
CA SER A 116 -19.96 -3.35 -7.75
C SER A 116 -19.48 -3.46 -9.20
N LYS A 117 -19.93 -2.49 -10.02
CA LYS A 117 -19.39 -2.30 -11.36
C LYS A 117 -17.95 -1.82 -11.24
N ALA A 118 -17.02 -2.49 -11.92
CA ALA A 118 -15.66 -1.98 -12.05
C ALA A 118 -15.65 -0.85 -13.09
N PRO A 119 -14.88 0.21 -12.84
CA PRO A 119 -14.66 1.24 -13.83
C PRO A 119 -13.90 0.69 -15.04
N ALA A 120 -14.08 1.31 -16.20
CA ALA A 120 -13.49 0.84 -17.46
C ALA A 120 -11.95 0.71 -17.40
N HIS A 121 -11.36 -0.18 -18.21
CA HIS A 121 -9.91 -0.28 -18.29
C HIS A 121 -9.28 1.04 -18.77
N LEU A 122 -8.07 1.34 -18.30
CA LEU A 122 -7.32 2.48 -18.83
C LEU A 122 -6.99 2.26 -20.32
N PRO A 123 -6.89 3.34 -21.12
CA PRO A 123 -6.52 3.23 -22.52
C PRO A 123 -5.19 2.49 -22.71
N GLY A 124 -5.18 1.53 -23.63
CA GLY A 124 -3.99 0.78 -23.97
C GLY A 124 -4.29 -0.51 -24.76
N PRO A 125 -3.24 -1.16 -25.27
CA PRO A 125 -3.37 -2.43 -26.00
C PRO A 125 -4.17 -3.48 -25.21
N ALA A 126 -4.97 -4.27 -25.93
CA ALA A 126 -5.82 -5.30 -25.32
C ALA A 126 -5.02 -6.31 -24.47
N TRP A 127 -3.78 -6.62 -24.85
CA TRP A 127 -2.92 -7.54 -24.11
C TRP A 127 -2.56 -7.02 -22.71
N ILE A 128 -2.42 -5.70 -22.51
CA ILE A 128 -2.15 -5.10 -21.19
C ILE A 128 -3.35 -5.27 -20.29
N GLN A 129 -4.55 -5.05 -20.83
CA GLN A 129 -5.80 -5.24 -20.08
C GLN A 129 -5.97 -6.70 -19.66
N ARG A 130 -5.74 -7.64 -20.60
CA ARG A 130 -5.78 -9.09 -20.32
C ARG A 130 -4.75 -9.51 -19.28
N ALA A 131 -3.52 -9.00 -19.35
CA ALA A 131 -2.48 -9.26 -18.34
C ALA A 131 -2.88 -8.73 -16.96
N GLY A 132 -3.48 -7.53 -16.91
CA GLY A 132 -4.07 -6.97 -15.70
C GLY A 132 -5.14 -7.90 -15.10
N THR A 133 -6.12 -8.34 -15.89
CA THR A 133 -7.15 -9.28 -15.43
C THR A 133 -6.55 -10.60 -14.94
N ALA A 134 -5.63 -11.20 -15.71
CA ALA A 134 -4.98 -12.45 -15.37
C ALA A 134 -4.21 -12.35 -14.04
N THR A 135 -3.46 -11.26 -13.83
CA THR A 135 -2.72 -11.02 -12.60
C THR A 135 -3.64 -10.97 -11.38
N HIS A 136 -4.78 -10.28 -11.47
CA HIS A 136 -5.76 -10.22 -10.38
C HIS A 136 -6.38 -11.58 -10.10
N LEU A 137 -6.76 -12.35 -11.13
CA LEU A 137 -7.32 -13.70 -10.96
C LEU A 137 -6.32 -14.64 -10.30
N VAL A 138 -5.06 -14.62 -10.73
CA VAL A 138 -3.99 -15.42 -10.12
C VAL A 138 -3.78 -15.00 -8.67
N LEU A 139 -3.80 -13.70 -8.35
CA LEU A 139 -3.69 -13.23 -6.97
C LEU A 139 -4.88 -13.62 -6.10
N TYR A 140 -6.10 -13.65 -6.64
CA TYR A 140 -7.26 -14.18 -5.91
C TYR A 140 -7.09 -15.67 -5.58
N ALA A 141 -6.72 -16.48 -6.57
CA ALA A 141 -6.47 -17.91 -6.37
C ALA A 141 -5.33 -18.16 -5.38
N PHE A 142 -4.20 -17.44 -5.55
CA PHE A 142 -3.05 -17.47 -4.64
C PHE A 142 -3.48 -17.18 -3.20
N THR A 143 -4.21 -16.09 -2.99
CA THR A 143 -4.63 -15.66 -1.64
C THR A 143 -5.57 -16.69 -1.02
N ALA A 144 -6.52 -17.23 -1.79
CA ALA A 144 -7.43 -18.28 -1.33
C ALA A 144 -6.67 -19.54 -0.89
N VAL A 145 -5.73 -20.02 -1.72
CA VAL A 145 -4.93 -21.22 -1.41
C VAL A 145 -4.01 -20.98 -0.21
N MET A 146 -3.39 -19.82 -0.10
CA MET A 146 -2.56 -19.45 1.06
C MET A 146 -3.38 -19.42 2.36
N ALA A 147 -4.56 -18.79 2.34
CA ALA A 147 -5.43 -18.73 3.51
C ALA A 147 -5.94 -20.12 3.91
N ALA A 148 -6.46 -20.89 2.95
CA ALA A 148 -6.98 -22.23 3.19
C ALA A 148 -5.90 -23.20 3.72
N SER A 149 -4.71 -23.19 3.13
CA SER A 149 -3.60 -24.02 3.61
C SER A 149 -3.10 -23.59 4.99
N GLY A 150 -3.03 -22.28 5.27
CA GLY A 150 -2.64 -21.77 6.59
C GLY A 150 -3.63 -22.12 7.70
N ILE A 151 -4.94 -21.99 7.40
CA ILE A 151 -6.01 -22.42 8.32
C ILE A 151 -5.92 -23.92 8.57
N ARG A 152 -5.78 -24.73 7.51
CA ARG A 152 -5.65 -26.19 7.63
C ARG A 152 -4.45 -26.58 8.50
N MET A 153 -3.31 -25.91 8.35
CA MET A 153 -2.13 -26.15 9.21
C MET A 153 -2.41 -25.85 10.68
N GLY A 154 -3.11 -24.75 10.99
CA GLY A 154 -3.41 -24.36 12.37
C GLY A 154 -4.36 -25.34 13.04
N VAL A 155 -5.45 -25.69 12.34
CA VAL A 155 -6.50 -26.61 12.81
C VAL A 155 -5.96 -28.03 12.96
N THR A 156 -5.40 -28.60 11.89
CA THR A 156 -4.94 -30.01 11.91
C THR A 156 -3.62 -30.20 12.65
N GLY A 157 -2.87 -29.12 12.87
CA GLY A 157 -1.67 -29.12 13.69
C GLY A 157 -1.94 -28.98 15.20
N GLY A 158 -3.20 -28.79 15.61
CA GLY A 158 -3.60 -28.65 17.02
C GLY A 158 -3.11 -27.38 17.71
N LYS A 159 -2.66 -26.38 16.94
CA LYS A 159 -2.10 -25.11 17.47
C LYS A 159 -3.11 -23.96 17.44
N GLY A 160 -4.31 -24.20 16.93
CA GLY A 160 -5.31 -23.15 16.74
C GLY A 160 -4.94 -22.15 15.65
N LEU A 161 -5.70 -21.05 15.62
CA LEU A 161 -5.60 -19.96 14.67
C LEU A 161 -5.30 -18.66 15.43
N PRO A 162 -4.02 -18.26 15.55
CA PRO A 162 -3.62 -17.02 16.20
C PRO A 162 -4.14 -15.78 15.48
N PHE A 163 -4.72 -14.84 16.22
CA PHE A 163 -5.31 -13.61 15.70
C PHE A 163 -5.09 -12.42 16.63
N PHE A 164 -3.97 -11.71 16.42
CA PHE A 164 -3.55 -10.42 16.99
C PHE A 164 -3.44 -10.35 18.53
N TRP A 165 -4.52 -10.59 19.24
CA TRP A 165 -4.61 -10.58 20.71
C TRP A 165 -5.21 -11.88 21.26
N THR A 166 -5.68 -12.79 20.41
CA THR A 166 -6.28 -14.06 20.80
C THR A 166 -5.78 -15.22 19.94
N THR A 167 -6.16 -16.44 20.28
CA THR A 167 -5.99 -17.63 19.46
C THR A 167 -7.31 -18.39 19.46
N PHE A 168 -7.86 -18.67 18.28
CA PHE A 168 -9.03 -19.53 18.18
C PHE A 168 -8.59 -20.99 18.29
N ASP A 169 -9.19 -21.73 19.22
CA ASP A 169 -8.83 -23.12 19.43
C ASP A 169 -9.22 -24.00 18.24
N SER A 170 -8.47 -25.09 18.06
CA SER A 170 -8.84 -26.11 17.09
C SER A 170 -10.00 -26.94 17.64
N PRO A 171 -10.93 -27.41 16.80
CA PRO A 171 -11.95 -28.35 17.24
C PRO A 171 -11.32 -29.58 17.90
N PRO A 172 -11.99 -30.18 18.91
CA PRO A 172 -11.54 -31.44 19.51
C PRO A 172 -11.35 -32.51 18.42
N ASN A 173 -10.28 -33.30 18.53
CA ASN A 173 -9.95 -34.38 17.58
C ASN A 173 -9.64 -33.94 16.13
N ALA A 174 -9.47 -32.63 15.87
CA ALA A 174 -9.07 -32.15 14.53
C ALA A 174 -7.61 -32.46 14.17
N GLY A 175 -6.81 -32.97 15.12
CA GLY A 175 -5.39 -33.24 14.96
C GLY A 175 -5.13 -34.33 13.92
N ASP A 176 -4.40 -33.97 12.85
CA ASP A 176 -3.93 -34.88 11.82
C ASP A 176 -2.54 -34.39 11.33
N PRO A 177 -1.45 -34.97 11.84
CA PRO A 177 -0.09 -34.56 11.48
C PRO A 177 0.23 -34.71 9.99
N ALA A 178 -0.39 -35.67 9.30
CA ALA A 178 -0.17 -35.87 7.87
C ALA A 178 -0.78 -34.73 7.07
N GLN A 179 -2.02 -34.33 7.41
CA GLN A 179 -2.67 -33.18 6.81
C GLN A 179 -1.96 -31.87 7.12
N ALA A 180 -1.53 -31.65 8.37
CA ALA A 180 -0.78 -30.46 8.75
C ALA A 180 0.52 -30.34 7.94
N LYS A 181 1.24 -31.45 7.76
CA LYS A 181 2.47 -31.51 6.96
C LYS A 181 2.20 -31.27 5.47
N GLN A 182 1.13 -31.83 4.91
CA GLN A 182 0.74 -31.59 3.52
C GLN A 182 0.37 -30.12 3.31
N ALA A 183 -0.46 -29.55 4.19
CA ALA A 183 -0.87 -28.15 4.13
C ALA A 183 0.35 -27.22 4.24
N PHE A 184 1.32 -27.54 5.10
CA PHE A 184 2.59 -26.81 5.17
C PHE A 184 3.39 -26.85 3.86
N LYS A 185 3.48 -28.02 3.20
CA LYS A 185 4.16 -28.13 1.91
C LYS A 185 3.50 -27.23 0.87
N VAL A 186 2.16 -27.28 0.78
CA VAL A 186 1.39 -26.43 -0.14
C VAL A 186 1.60 -24.95 0.19
N HIS A 187 1.44 -24.56 1.45
CA HIS A 187 1.58 -23.17 1.88
C HIS A 187 2.98 -22.61 1.58
N LYS A 188 4.03 -23.40 1.86
CA LYS A 188 5.41 -23.03 1.56
C LYS A 188 5.66 -22.93 0.05
N PHE A 189 5.17 -23.90 -0.72
CA PHE A 189 5.32 -23.92 -2.18
C PHE A 189 4.62 -22.74 -2.83
N VAL A 190 3.34 -22.52 -2.52
CA VAL A 190 2.56 -21.40 -3.05
C VAL A 190 3.16 -20.07 -2.58
N GLY A 191 3.49 -19.95 -1.30
CA GLY A 191 4.10 -18.76 -0.72
C GLY A 191 5.42 -18.35 -1.37
N TYR A 192 6.20 -19.30 -1.91
CA TYR A 192 7.40 -18.99 -2.69
C TYR A 192 7.07 -18.13 -3.92
N TYR A 193 5.99 -18.44 -4.64
CA TYR A 193 5.58 -17.67 -5.82
C TYR A 193 5.01 -16.28 -5.48
N GLY A 194 4.58 -16.07 -4.24
CA GLY A 194 4.17 -14.74 -3.76
C GLY A 194 5.24 -13.66 -3.94
N LYS A 195 6.53 -14.07 -3.89
CA LYS A 195 7.68 -13.19 -4.15
C LYS A 195 7.71 -12.60 -5.56
N PHE A 196 7.07 -13.25 -6.52
CA PHE A 196 7.00 -12.78 -7.90
C PHE A 196 5.64 -12.15 -8.20
N LEU A 197 4.55 -12.74 -7.71
CA LEU A 197 3.19 -12.26 -7.99
C LEU A 197 2.90 -10.88 -7.41
N ILE A 198 3.33 -10.61 -6.16
CA ILE A 198 3.08 -9.32 -5.51
C ILE A 198 3.86 -8.20 -6.23
N PRO A 199 5.18 -8.32 -6.50
CA PRO A 199 5.89 -7.32 -7.28
C PRO A 199 5.40 -7.18 -8.72
N ALA A 200 4.98 -8.27 -9.38
CA ALA A 200 4.42 -8.18 -10.73
C ALA A 200 3.14 -7.32 -10.75
N HIS A 201 2.26 -7.48 -9.76
CA HIS A 201 1.06 -6.64 -9.62
C HIS A 201 1.41 -5.18 -9.34
N MET A 202 2.30 -4.92 -8.39
CA MET A 202 2.77 -3.56 -8.08
C MET A 202 3.48 -2.91 -9.27
N GLY A 203 4.29 -3.69 -10.01
CA GLY A 203 5.00 -3.27 -11.21
C GLY A 203 4.04 -2.92 -12.35
N GLY A 204 2.94 -3.66 -12.51
CA GLY A 204 1.88 -3.31 -13.45
C GLY A 204 1.23 -1.95 -13.12
N ALA A 205 0.94 -1.69 -11.84
CA ALA A 205 0.47 -0.38 -11.41
C ALA A 205 1.53 0.72 -11.64
N GLY A 206 2.80 0.44 -11.32
CA GLY A 206 3.92 1.33 -11.58
C GLY A 206 4.07 1.67 -13.08
N PHE A 207 3.92 0.69 -13.96
CA PHE A 207 3.95 0.90 -15.41
C PHE A 207 2.89 1.89 -15.88
N HIS A 208 1.65 1.76 -15.40
CA HIS A 208 0.59 2.72 -15.69
C HIS A 208 0.91 4.11 -15.15
N PHE A 209 1.46 4.21 -13.93
CA PHE A 209 1.88 5.47 -13.33
C PHE A 209 2.97 6.19 -14.11
N PHE A 210 4.05 5.47 -14.50
CA PHE A 210 5.14 6.05 -15.29
C PHE A 210 4.71 6.46 -16.71
N LYS A 211 3.62 5.90 -17.23
CA LYS A 211 2.96 6.35 -18.46
C LYS A 211 2.08 7.60 -18.28
N GLY A 212 2.05 8.20 -17.09
CA GLY A 212 1.20 9.34 -16.77
C GLY A 212 -0.28 8.99 -16.63
N GLN A 213 -0.63 7.72 -16.44
CA GLN A 213 -2.02 7.31 -16.28
C GLN A 213 -2.44 7.32 -14.82
N THR A 214 -3.72 7.64 -14.58
CA THR A 214 -4.29 7.87 -13.25
C THR A 214 -4.70 6.58 -12.53
N ILE A 215 -3.88 5.53 -12.60
CA ILE A 215 -4.20 4.21 -12.01
C ILE A 215 -4.40 4.28 -10.48
N PHE A 216 -3.57 5.03 -9.77
CA PHE A 216 -3.63 5.13 -8.32
C PHE A 216 -4.83 5.94 -7.84
N ALA A 217 -5.18 7.03 -8.55
CA ALA A 217 -6.37 7.84 -8.25
C ALA A 217 -7.69 7.05 -8.33
N ARG A 218 -7.68 5.87 -8.97
CA ARG A 218 -8.87 5.01 -9.05
C ARG A 218 -9.06 4.11 -7.83
N ILE A 219 -7.97 3.77 -7.12
CA ILE A 219 -7.98 2.71 -6.10
C ILE A 219 -7.47 3.15 -4.72
N VAL A 220 -6.68 4.22 -4.64
CA VAL A 220 -6.20 4.79 -3.37
C VAL A 220 -7.27 5.75 -2.83
N PRO A 221 -7.81 5.51 -1.62
CA PRO A 221 -8.76 6.44 -1.02
C PRO A 221 -8.14 7.84 -0.86
N GLY A 222 -8.85 8.88 -1.30
CA GLY A 222 -8.47 10.28 -1.07
C GLY A 222 -7.51 10.91 -2.09
N LEU A 223 -6.99 10.14 -3.06
CA LEU A 223 -6.39 10.67 -4.30
C LEU A 223 -7.47 10.83 -5.36
#